data_AF-A0A0A0MB34-F1
#
_entry.id   AF-A0A0A0MB34-F1
#
_cell.length_a   1.000
_cell.length_b   1.000
_cell.length_c   1.000
_cell.angle_alpha   90.00
_cell.angle_beta   90.00
_cell.angle_gamma   90.00
#
_symmetry.space_group_name_H-M   'P 1'
#
loop_
_entity.id
_entity.type
_entity.pdbx_description
1 polymer ?
#
loop_
_entity_poly.entity_id
_entity_poly.type
_entity_poly.pdbx_seq_one_letter_code
_entity_poly.pdbx_strand_id
1 'polypeptide(L)'
;MRSIRIRRGQQSFRRRLIRAYGGRCAVSGCELLDLLEAAHISPYKGAADHHLENGLLLRADLHTLFDLGHLAIEPITMTAKFSKAAALGGYAQLDGTRLTKPLPSAAALQLRWSIFVRNHMTPCGLEKMAKEPAAHSHGIHKDPGGPEGHP
;
A
#
# COMPACT_ATOMS: atom_id res chain seq x y z
N MET A 1 15.61 20.67 28.85
CA MET A 1 15.13 19.31 29.23
C MET A 1 13.87 18.90 28.45
N ARG A 2 13.94 18.77 27.11
CA ARG A 2 12.84 18.22 26.27
C ARG A 2 13.02 16.72 25.95
N SER A 3 14.15 16.12 26.31
CA SER A 3 14.60 14.81 25.81
C SER A 3 14.07 13.59 26.60
N ILE A 4 13.81 13.69 27.91
CA ILE A 4 13.44 12.52 28.73
C ILE A 4 12.01 12.06 28.48
N ARG A 5 11.06 13.00 28.34
CA ARG A 5 9.63 12.69 28.16
C ARG A 5 9.34 12.08 26.79
N ILE A 6 10.01 12.56 25.74
CA ILE A 6 9.93 12.01 24.38
C ILE A 6 10.48 10.58 24.35
N ARG A 7 11.65 10.35 24.97
CA ARG A 7 12.28 9.01 25.02
C ARG A 7 11.43 7.98 25.77
N ARG A 8 10.87 8.36 26.93
CA ARG A 8 9.95 7.51 27.70
C ARG A 8 8.63 7.26 26.96
N GLY A 9 8.12 8.28 26.28
CA GLY A 9 6.92 8.20 25.42
C GLY A 9 7.09 7.16 24.32
N GLN A 10 8.18 7.23 23.57
CA GLN A 10 8.50 6.27 22.51
C GLN A 10 8.75 4.85 23.03
N GLN A 11 9.42 4.69 24.17
CA GLN A 11 9.57 3.38 24.82
C GLN A 11 8.23 2.80 25.31
N SER A 12 7.31 3.64 25.78
CA SER A 12 5.96 3.19 26.15
C SER A 12 5.14 2.77 24.93
N PHE A 13 5.23 3.52 23.82
CA PHE A 13 4.54 3.23 22.57
C PHE A 13 5.02 1.93 21.95
N ARG A 14 6.34 1.75 21.86
CA ARG A 14 6.96 0.50 21.39
C ARG A 14 6.47 -0.70 22.19
N ARG A 15 6.47 -0.62 23.53
CA ARG A 15 6.00 -1.73 24.38
C ARG A 15 4.53 -2.06 24.15
N ARG A 16 3.68 -1.04 23.97
CA ARG A 16 2.25 -1.25 23.66
C ARG A 16 2.08 -1.93 22.30
N LEU A 17 2.83 -1.53 21.28
CA LEU A 17 2.80 -2.16 19.96
C LEU A 17 3.31 -3.60 20.00
N ILE A 18 4.44 -3.87 20.66
CA ILE A 18 4.93 -5.25 20.87
C ILE A 18 3.85 -6.13 21.47
N ARG A 19 3.17 -5.65 22.52
CA ARG A 19 2.08 -6.40 23.14
C ARG A 19 0.90 -6.62 22.20
N ALA A 20 0.51 -5.60 21.44
CA ALA A 20 -0.65 -5.66 20.55
C ALA A 20 -0.43 -6.61 19.37
N TYR A 21 0.76 -6.56 18.75
CA TYR A 21 1.14 -7.44 17.64
C TYR A 21 1.65 -8.82 18.10
N GLY A 22 1.62 -9.11 19.41
CA GLY A 22 2.10 -10.38 19.96
C GLY A 22 3.59 -10.63 19.75
N GLY A 23 4.41 -9.57 19.67
CA GLY A 23 5.84 -9.66 19.44
C GLY A 23 6.23 -10.06 18.03
N ARG A 24 5.34 -9.88 17.05
CA ARG A 24 5.57 -10.25 15.65
C ARG A 24 5.56 -9.04 14.72
N CYS A 25 6.43 -9.05 13.72
CA CYS A 25 6.36 -8.09 12.63
C CYS A 25 5.01 -8.23 11.90
N ALA A 26 4.33 -7.10 11.67
CA ALA A 26 3.04 -7.03 10.99
C ALA A 26 3.06 -7.56 9.54
N VAL A 27 4.24 -7.56 8.90
CA VAL A 27 4.42 -7.98 7.50
C VAL A 27 5.18 -9.31 7.42
N SER A 28 6.39 -9.40 7.97
CA SER A 28 7.22 -10.62 7.85
C SER A 28 6.89 -11.72 8.86
N GLY A 29 6.11 -11.42 9.90
CA GLY A 29 5.87 -12.36 11.00
C GLY A 29 7.10 -12.62 11.90
N CYS A 30 8.24 -11.96 11.67
CA CYS A 30 9.45 -12.11 12.47
C CYS A 30 9.19 -11.89 13.97
N GLU A 31 9.63 -12.82 14.81
CA GLU A 31 9.40 -12.79 16.27
C GLU A 31 10.61 -12.28 17.08
N LEU A 32 11.74 -12.05 16.41
CA LEU A 32 12.97 -11.58 17.07
C LEU A 32 12.80 -10.12 17.49
N LEU A 33 12.43 -9.91 18.75
CA LEU A 33 12.06 -8.60 19.31
C LEU A 33 13.13 -7.51 19.13
N ASP A 34 14.42 -7.91 19.11
CA ASP A 34 15.55 -6.99 18.90
C ASP A 34 15.59 -6.40 17.49
N LEU A 35 15.03 -7.10 16.50
CA LEU A 35 14.91 -6.60 15.13
C LEU A 35 13.59 -5.85 14.86
N LEU A 36 12.67 -5.85 15.81
CA LEU A 36 11.38 -5.17 15.65
C LEU A 36 11.50 -3.70 16.02
N GLU A 37 10.73 -2.85 15.36
CA GLU A 37 10.69 -1.41 15.53
C GLU A 37 9.27 -0.88 15.43
N ALA A 38 8.99 0.17 16.20
CA ALA A 38 7.70 0.84 16.19
C ALA A 38 7.70 1.96 15.14
N ALA A 39 7.07 1.69 14.00
CA ALA A 39 6.91 2.65 12.91
C ALA A 39 5.65 3.49 13.11
N HIS A 40 5.74 4.79 12.84
CA HIS A 40 4.57 5.68 12.82
C HIS A 40 4.08 5.81 11.37
N ILE A 41 2.77 5.70 11.16
CA ILE A 41 2.20 5.79 9.82
C ILE A 41 2.17 7.24 9.34
N SER A 42 1.65 8.15 10.16
CA SER A 42 1.59 9.59 9.87
C SER A 42 2.29 10.43 10.93
N PRO A 43 2.93 11.56 10.56
CA PRO A 43 3.48 12.51 11.51
C PRO A 43 2.35 13.16 12.33
N TYR A 44 2.53 13.14 13.65
CA TYR A 44 1.63 13.63 14.70
C TYR A 44 0.88 14.94 14.34
N LYS A 45 -0.46 14.90 14.28
CA LYS A 45 -1.32 16.08 14.01
C LYS A 45 -2.30 16.46 15.13
N GLY A 46 -2.06 16.07 16.38
CA GLY A 46 -2.82 16.59 17.52
C GLY A 46 -3.16 15.57 18.61
N ALA A 47 -4.00 16.00 19.57
CA ALA A 47 -4.24 15.34 20.86
C ALA A 47 -4.96 13.97 20.81
N ALA A 48 -5.25 13.42 19.63
CA ALA A 48 -5.89 12.12 19.45
C ALA A 48 -4.90 10.98 19.13
N ASP A 49 -3.59 11.21 19.14
CA ASP A 49 -2.66 10.41 18.32
C ASP A 49 -1.71 9.48 19.12
N HIS A 50 -2.23 8.81 20.15
CA HIS A 50 -1.55 7.69 20.85
C HIS A 50 -2.24 6.33 20.63
N HIS A 51 -3.18 6.25 19.70
CA HIS A 51 -3.84 5.00 19.38
C HIS A 51 -2.87 4.05 18.67
N LEU A 52 -2.89 2.79 19.09
CA LEU A 52 -2.14 1.70 18.45
C LEU A 52 -2.37 1.64 16.93
N GLU A 53 -3.49 2.20 16.47
CA GLU A 53 -3.91 2.25 15.07
C GLU A 53 -3.07 3.18 14.17
N ASN A 54 -2.25 4.09 14.73
CA ASN A 54 -1.27 4.88 13.98
C ASN A 54 0.16 4.30 14.04
N GLY A 55 0.28 3.08 14.58
CA GLY A 55 1.55 2.37 14.74
C GLY A 55 1.59 1.05 14.00
N LEU A 56 2.73 0.73 13.42
CA LEU A 56 3.04 -0.60 12.90
C LEU A 56 4.26 -1.16 13.63
N LEU A 57 4.23 -2.45 13.97
CA LEU A 57 5.42 -3.15 14.45
C LEU A 57 6.11 -3.82 13.25
N LEU A 58 7.24 -3.28 12.83
CA LEU A 58 7.96 -3.72 11.62
C LEU A 58 9.34 -4.24 11.97
N ARG A 59 9.88 -5.13 11.13
CA ARG A 59 11.31 -5.45 11.17
C ARG A 59 12.10 -4.22 10.70
N ALA A 60 13.31 -3.99 11.23
CA ALA A 60 14.07 -2.76 11.00
C ALA A 60 14.31 -2.41 9.51
N ASP A 61 14.54 -3.42 8.68
CA ASP A 61 14.66 -3.27 7.22
C ASP A 61 13.33 -2.83 6.58
N LEU A 62 12.21 -3.46 6.96
CA LEU A 62 10.88 -3.12 6.49
C LEU A 62 10.45 -1.73 6.96
N HIS A 63 10.81 -1.35 8.18
CA HIS A 63 10.61 0.00 8.70
C HIS A 63 11.35 1.02 7.84
N THR A 64 12.62 0.75 7.52
CA THR A 64 13.42 1.59 6.63
C THR A 64 12.77 1.70 5.24
N LEU A 65 12.32 0.59 4.65
CA LEU A 65 11.61 0.61 3.37
C LEU A 65 10.30 1.40 3.43
N PHE A 66 9.58 1.32 4.54
CA PHE A 66 8.35 2.05 4.75
C PHE A 66 8.59 3.56 4.83
N ASP A 67 9.63 3.98 5.55
CA ASP A 67 10.00 5.40 5.66
C ASP A 67 10.51 5.97 4.34
N LEU A 68 11.28 5.18 3.58
CA LEU A 68 11.75 5.54 2.24
C LEU A 68 10.65 5.49 1.16
N GLY A 69 9.44 5.00 1.50
CA GLY A 69 8.32 4.90 0.56
C GLY A 69 8.41 3.72 -0.42
N HIS A 70 9.31 2.77 -0.17
CA HIS A 70 9.42 1.53 -0.95
C HIS A 70 8.52 0.40 -0.44
N LEU A 71 7.94 0.55 0.74
CA LEU A 71 6.88 -0.29 1.28
C LEU A 71 5.68 0.60 1.63
N ALA A 72 4.48 0.18 1.23
CA ALA A 72 3.23 0.77 1.67
C ALA A 72 2.21 -0.31 2.00
N ILE A 73 1.19 0.04 2.78
CA ILE A 73 0.06 -0.86 3.06
C ILE A 73 -1.15 -0.37 2.30
N GLU A 74 -1.77 -1.25 1.53
CA GLU A 74 -3.01 -0.96 0.82
C GLU A 74 -4.16 -0.78 1.84
N PRO A 75 -4.83 0.39 1.91
CA PRO A 75 -5.80 0.69 2.97
C PRO A 75 -7.06 -0.19 2.97
N ILE A 76 -7.43 -0.77 1.83
CA ILE A 76 -8.67 -1.56 1.68
C ILE A 76 -8.41 -3.02 2.03
N THR A 77 -7.42 -3.64 1.38
CA THR A 77 -7.13 -5.07 1.57
C THR A 77 -6.27 -5.34 2.80
N MET A 78 -5.62 -4.30 3.33
CA MET A 78 -4.62 -4.38 4.40
C MET A 78 -3.46 -5.31 4.00
N THR A 79 -2.99 -5.20 2.76
CA THR A 79 -1.84 -5.96 2.25
C THR A 79 -0.61 -5.09 2.10
N ALA A 80 0.57 -5.67 2.34
CA ALA A 80 1.85 -5.03 2.10
C ALA A 80 2.16 -4.99 0.60
N LYS A 81 2.62 -3.83 0.12
CA LYS A 81 2.99 -3.59 -1.26
C LYS A 81 4.37 -2.97 -1.34
N PHE A 82 5.21 -3.53 -2.21
CA PHE A 82 6.59 -3.13 -2.39
C PHE A 82 6.82 -2.48 -3.74
N SER A 83 7.72 -1.49 -3.79
CA SER A 83 8.15 -0.90 -5.05
C SER A 83 8.88 -1.94 -5.90
N LYS A 84 8.95 -1.73 -7.23
CA LYS A 84 9.70 -2.63 -8.12
C LYS A 84 11.16 -2.81 -7.68
N ALA A 85 11.80 -1.73 -7.21
CA ALA A 85 13.17 -1.77 -6.71
C ALA A 85 13.30 -2.65 -5.46
N ALA A 86 12.39 -2.51 -4.49
CA ALA A 86 12.38 -3.37 -3.30
C ALA A 86 12.05 -4.84 -3.65
N ALA A 87 11.11 -5.07 -4.56
CA ALA A 87 10.78 -6.42 -5.01
C ALA A 87 12.01 -7.14 -5.62
N LEU A 88 12.72 -6.46 -6.53
CA LEU A 88 13.97 -6.97 -7.13
C LEU A 88 15.12 -7.12 -6.11
N GLY A 89 15.10 -6.30 -5.06
CA GLY A 89 16.05 -6.37 -3.93
C GLY A 89 15.78 -7.52 -2.95
N GLY A 90 14.88 -8.46 -3.28
CA GLY A 90 14.62 -9.65 -2.46
C GLY A 90 13.48 -9.48 -1.45
N TYR A 91 12.53 -8.59 -1.70
CA TYR A 91 11.30 -8.45 -0.89
C TYR A 91 10.03 -8.91 -1.62
N ALA A 92 10.15 -9.39 -2.87
CA ALA A 92 9.01 -9.83 -3.70
C ALA A 92 8.15 -10.90 -3.01
N GLN A 93 8.77 -11.79 -2.24
CA GLN A 93 8.09 -12.85 -1.48
C GLN A 93 7.19 -12.34 -0.34
N LEU A 94 7.37 -11.08 0.08
CA LEU A 94 6.53 -10.44 1.08
C LEU A 94 5.41 -9.59 0.45
N ASP A 95 5.41 -9.39 -0.87
CA ASP A 95 4.35 -8.63 -1.54
C ASP A 95 2.99 -9.34 -1.45
N GLY A 96 1.93 -8.57 -1.21
CA GLY A 96 0.59 -9.08 -1.03
C GLY A 96 0.34 -9.71 0.35
N THR A 97 1.33 -9.74 1.23
CA THR A 97 1.15 -10.28 2.59
C THR A 97 0.11 -9.45 3.34
N ARG A 98 -0.94 -10.11 3.84
CA ARG A 98 -1.97 -9.46 4.65
C ARG A 98 -1.46 -9.19 6.06
N LEU A 99 -1.70 -7.99 6.56
CA LEU A 99 -1.26 -7.60 7.90
C LEU A 99 -1.93 -8.44 8.98
N THR A 100 -1.16 -8.75 10.02
CA THR A 100 -1.68 -9.33 11.26
C THR A 100 -2.34 -8.25 12.12
N LYS A 101 -3.32 -8.65 12.92
CA LYS A 101 -4.00 -7.74 13.86
C LYS A 101 -3.03 -7.28 14.98
N PRO A 102 -3.20 -6.06 15.53
CA PRO A 102 -4.23 -5.08 15.20
C PRO A 102 -4.00 -4.43 13.82
N LEU A 103 -5.08 -4.10 13.14
CA LEU A 103 -5.01 -3.40 11.86
C LEU A 103 -4.89 -1.89 12.12
N PRO A 104 -4.00 -1.19 11.40
CA PRO A 104 -3.91 0.25 11.49
C PRO A 104 -5.14 0.94 10.89
N SER A 105 -5.30 2.22 11.19
CA SER A 105 -6.37 3.04 10.60
C SER A 105 -6.17 3.18 9.08
N ALA A 106 -7.19 2.79 8.31
CA ALA A 106 -7.19 2.95 6.85
C ALA A 106 -6.98 4.42 6.45
N ALA A 107 -7.55 5.36 7.21
CA ALA A 107 -7.39 6.80 6.97
C ALA A 107 -5.93 7.24 7.16
N ALA A 108 -5.22 6.68 8.15
CA ALA A 108 -3.80 6.97 8.38
C ALA A 108 -2.93 6.43 7.22
N LEU A 109 -3.28 5.26 6.69
CA LEU A 109 -2.58 4.66 5.55
C LEU A 109 -2.82 5.40 4.22
N GLN A 110 -3.98 6.04 4.04
CA GLN A 110 -4.40 6.64 2.78
C GLN A 110 -3.37 7.64 2.21
N LEU A 111 -2.79 8.48 3.06
CA LEU A 111 -1.79 9.45 2.63
C LEU A 111 -0.53 8.76 2.11
N ARG A 112 0.05 7.84 2.90
CA ARG A 112 1.24 7.06 2.51
C ARG A 112 0.97 6.24 1.25
N TRP A 113 -0.20 5.62 1.15
CA TRP A 113 -0.64 4.87 -0.02
C TRP A 113 -0.69 5.73 -1.28
N SER A 114 -1.28 6.94 -1.20
CA SER A 114 -1.35 7.85 -2.35
C SER A 114 0.03 8.27 -2.87
N ILE A 115 1.00 8.45 -1.98
CA ILE A 115 2.39 8.78 -2.33
C ILE A 115 3.06 7.57 -2.99
N PHE A 116 2.86 6.37 -2.44
CA PHE A 116 3.39 5.13 -3.01
C PHE A 116 2.86 4.89 -4.42
N VAL A 117 1.54 4.99 -4.63
CA VAL A 117 0.91 4.82 -5.95
C VAL A 117 1.49 5.82 -6.94
N ARG A 118 1.57 7.10 -6.57
CA ARG A 118 2.13 8.15 -7.44
C ARG A 118 3.58 7.87 -7.85
N ASN A 119 4.39 7.36 -6.93
CA ASN A 119 5.82 7.20 -7.15
C ASN A 119 6.20 5.85 -7.79
N HIS A 120 5.37 4.82 -7.60
CA HIS A 120 5.76 3.44 -7.90
C HIS A 120 4.70 2.64 -8.67
N MET A 121 3.43 3.05 -8.67
CA MET A 121 2.40 2.48 -9.52
C MET A 121 2.13 3.44 -10.68
N THR A 122 2.97 3.39 -11.70
CA THR A 122 2.56 3.83 -13.03
C THR A 122 1.33 3.01 -13.44
N PRO A 123 0.35 3.57 -14.19
CA PRO A 123 -0.79 2.79 -14.65
C PRO A 123 -0.26 1.75 -15.65
N CYS A 124 -0.07 0.53 -15.17
CA CYS A 124 0.14 -0.62 -16.02
C CYS A 124 -1.24 -1.01 -16.59
N GLY A 125 -1.62 -0.41 -17.73
CA GLY A 125 -2.70 -0.88 -18.60
C GLY A 125 -4.13 -0.44 -18.24
N LEU A 126 -4.52 0.77 -18.65
CA LEU A 126 -5.91 1.09 -19.01
C LEU A 126 -6.06 1.10 -20.54
N GLU A 127 -5.65 0.01 -21.19
CA GLU A 127 -6.21 -0.36 -22.48
C GLU A 127 -7.02 -1.64 -22.25
N LYS A 128 -8.27 -1.62 -22.72
CA LYS A 128 -9.23 -2.75 -22.79
C LYS A 128 -10.09 -3.08 -21.57
N MET A 129 -10.75 -2.09 -20.95
CA MET A 129 -11.99 -2.34 -20.20
C MET A 129 -12.97 -1.17 -20.31
N ALA A 130 -13.27 -0.74 -21.53
CA ALA A 130 -14.51 -0.02 -21.82
C ALA A 130 -14.89 -0.27 -23.27
N LYS A 131 -15.98 -1.03 -23.45
CA LYS A 131 -16.87 -1.09 -24.62
C LYS A 131 -16.82 -2.39 -25.41
N GLU A 132 -17.63 -3.34 -24.98
CA GLU A 132 -18.27 -4.34 -25.83
C GLU A 132 -19.61 -4.75 -25.17
N PRO A 133 -20.63 -5.16 -25.91
CA PRO A 133 -21.26 -4.50 -27.06
C PRO A 133 -22.74 -4.19 -26.75
N ALA A 134 -23.32 -3.17 -27.40
CA ALA A 134 -24.77 -3.02 -27.46
C ALA A 134 -25.21 -3.13 -28.91
N ALA A 135 -25.80 -4.28 -29.22
CA ALA A 135 -26.49 -4.55 -30.46
C ALA A 135 -27.65 -3.55 -30.66
N HIS A 136 -27.74 -2.95 -31.84
CA HIS A 136 -29.04 -2.86 -32.51
C HIS A 136 -28.87 -2.73 -34.02
N SER A 137 -29.56 -3.64 -34.69
CA SER A 137 -29.82 -3.73 -36.12
C SER A 137 -30.58 -2.51 -36.64
N HIS A 138 -30.29 -2.12 -37.89
CA HIS A 138 -31.26 -1.92 -38.99
C HIS A 138 -30.68 -0.97 -40.04
N GLY A 139 -30.80 -1.35 -41.31
CA GLY A 139 -30.59 -0.42 -42.41
C GLY A 139 -30.09 -1.07 -43.69
N ILE A 140 -30.85 -2.01 -44.25
CA ILE A 140 -30.74 -2.37 -45.67
C ILE A 140 -31.40 -1.23 -46.45
N HIS A 141 -30.65 -0.51 -47.29
CA HIS A 141 -31.11 0.20 -48.49
C HIS A 141 -29.87 0.50 -49.34
N LYS A 142 -29.61 -0.29 -50.39
CA LYS A 142 -29.87 0.03 -51.81
C LYS A 142 -29.53 1.48 -52.18
N ASP A 143 -28.50 1.65 -53.02
CA ASP A 143 -28.72 2.17 -54.38
C ASP A 143 -27.47 2.04 -55.29
N PRO A 144 -27.65 2.10 -56.62
CA PRO A 144 -26.74 1.56 -57.64
C PRO A 144 -25.80 2.62 -58.21
N GLY A 145 -24.69 2.20 -58.82
CA GLY A 145 -23.79 3.13 -59.49
C GLY A 145 -22.76 2.47 -60.39
N GLY A 146 -23.14 2.23 -61.65
CA GLY A 146 -22.40 2.67 -62.83
C GLY A 146 -21.06 2.02 -63.20
N PRO A 147 -20.58 2.19 -64.44
CA PRO A 147 -19.90 1.14 -65.21
C PRO A 147 -18.43 1.47 -65.57
N GLU A 148 -17.84 0.56 -66.38
CA GLU A 148 -16.64 0.74 -67.22
C GLU A 148 -15.28 0.46 -66.53
N GLY A 149 -14.33 -0.29 -67.10
CA GLY A 149 -14.15 -0.69 -68.49
C GLY A 149 -13.18 -1.87 -68.68
N HIS A 150 -13.19 -2.32 -69.94
CA HIS A 150 -12.39 -3.33 -70.65
C HIS A 150 -10.87 -3.13 -70.52
N PRO A 151 -10.03 -4.12 -70.91
CA PRO A 151 -9.80 -4.49 -72.32
C PRO A 151 -10.35 -5.86 -72.72
#